data_AF-A0A7C7HH71-F1
#
_entry.id   AF-A0A7C7HH71-F1
#
_cell.length_a   1.000
_cell.length_b   1.000
_cell.length_c   1.000
_cell.angle_alpha   90.00
_cell.angle_beta   90.00
_cell.angle_gamma   90.00
#
_symmetry.space_group_name_H-M   'P 1'
#
loop_
_entity.id
_entity.type
_entity.pdbx_description
1 polymer ?
#
loop_
_entity_poly.entity_id
_entity_poly.type
_entity_poly.pdbx_seq_one_letter_code
_entity_poly.pdbx_strand_id
1 'polypeptide(L)'
;MVKFSSALYLAAVAFIVLVCFSCTSDEDYANPLDPQNLRTAGSPPGLTLTPGDRQVTVSWRELNSRIVEGIKGYRIYRRFTEDPDADFEPIPLFDKNNNSLDSIPASQNIYIDKHEIKNDQISIITGDQLYYEYRISYIDDRGIEIPDPTDPPSQSDDPPRVWITRKTTPSDPPPVPDIILGKEENLTVTIIWPDYNSPLDFKEFRIFYTTPTRNVFIEIPDLDPDTRFYRDISFARDGEEKTYRIIAYDKFGVESIATIKVKAPDVSPAPPRDVKAKYQMRSMFSNRYDVALTWTRNQEPDLAGYWVYSTKQGGGDPTPRRKVDDKFNSVILEGEDFILDLETQDLVPRQYFLTAFDDTPNSNGKIDESEKVAVPLPGTGE
;
A
#
# COMPACT_ATOMS: atom_id res chain seq x y z
N MET A 1 21.15 67.41 43.98
CA MET A 1 22.30 67.12 43.12
C MET A 1 21.85 66.13 42.04
N VAL A 2 21.32 66.63 40.91
CA VAL A 2 21.22 65.89 39.64
C VAL A 2 21.27 66.96 38.53
N LYS A 3 22.36 66.97 37.76
CA LYS A 3 22.48 67.70 36.49
C LYS A 3 22.21 66.68 35.38
N PHE A 4 21.24 66.94 34.51
CA PHE A 4 21.14 66.24 33.22
C PHE A 4 21.78 67.13 32.16
N SER A 5 22.88 66.67 31.58
CA SER A 5 23.63 67.34 30.51
C SER A 5 23.53 66.52 29.22
N SER A 6 22.76 67.04 28.27
CA SER A 6 23.14 67.32 26.87
C SER A 6 24.25 66.48 26.21
N ALA A 7 24.16 65.15 26.23
CA ALA A 7 25.11 64.26 25.54
C ALA A 7 24.45 63.21 24.62
N LEU A 8 23.13 63.28 24.40
CA LEU A 8 22.42 62.27 23.60
C LEU A 8 22.20 62.63 22.12
N TYR A 9 22.63 63.81 21.66
CA TYR A 9 22.35 64.27 20.29
C TYR A 9 23.52 64.17 19.30
N LEU A 10 24.71 63.73 19.74
CA LEU A 10 25.86 63.52 18.84
C LEU A 10 26.20 62.04 18.54
N ALA A 11 25.54 61.07 19.20
CA ALA A 11 25.73 59.64 18.89
C ALA A 11 24.79 59.14 17.78
N ALA A 12 23.68 59.84 17.50
CA ALA A 12 22.70 59.43 16.51
C ALA A 12 23.10 59.77 15.05
N VAL A 13 24.08 60.66 14.85
CA VAL A 13 24.49 61.10 13.49
C VAL A 13 25.74 60.35 13.00
N ALA A 14 26.52 59.73 13.89
CA ALA A 14 27.65 58.88 13.49
C ALA A 14 27.27 57.43 13.16
N PHE A 15 26.06 56.97 13.53
CA PHE A 15 25.56 55.63 13.19
C PHE A 15 24.82 55.58 11.85
N ILE A 16 24.55 56.74 11.22
CA ILE A 16 23.80 56.84 9.94
C ILE A 16 24.73 56.93 8.72
N VAL A 17 26.06 56.99 8.90
CA VAL A 17 27.02 57.05 7.78
C VAL A 17 27.86 55.77 7.62
N LEU A 18 27.64 54.76 8.46
CA LEU A 18 28.29 53.44 8.32
C LEU A 18 27.29 52.28 8.14
N VAL A 19 26.19 52.53 7.43
CA VAL A 19 25.24 51.49 6.97
C VAL A 19 24.91 51.69 5.48
N CYS A 20 25.89 52.12 4.68
CA CYS A 20 25.75 52.25 3.22
C CYS A 20 26.64 51.28 2.42
N PHE A 21 27.23 50.26 3.05
CA PHE A 21 27.94 49.19 2.33
C PHE A 21 27.73 47.83 2.99
N SER A 22 26.49 47.35 2.97
CA SER A 22 26.18 45.91 3.00
C SER A 22 24.73 45.64 2.61
N CYS A 23 24.23 46.30 1.56
CA CYS A 23 23.16 45.72 0.77
C CYS A 23 23.84 44.85 -0.28
N THR A 24 24.27 43.65 0.09
CA THR A 24 24.32 42.57 -0.89
C THR A 24 22.87 42.16 -1.08
N SER A 25 22.32 42.46 -2.26
CA SER A 25 20.96 42.10 -2.62
C SER A 25 20.81 40.58 -2.51
N ASP A 26 19.84 40.10 -1.73
CA ASP A 26 19.42 38.69 -1.79
C ASP A 26 18.93 38.28 -3.21
N GLU A 27 18.71 39.25 -4.11
CA GLU A 27 18.34 39.03 -5.51
C GLU A 27 19.48 38.53 -6.42
N ASP A 28 20.76 38.77 -6.07
CA ASP A 28 21.89 38.43 -6.95
C ASP A 28 22.13 36.91 -7.09
N TYR A 29 21.44 36.08 -6.28
CA TYR A 29 21.56 34.62 -6.30
C TYR A 29 20.25 33.91 -6.64
N ALA A 30 19.30 34.60 -7.29
CA ALA A 30 18.03 34.01 -7.71
C ALA A 30 18.21 32.92 -8.79
N ASN A 31 19.23 33.03 -9.64
CA ASN A 31 19.55 32.03 -10.64
C ASN A 31 20.40 30.89 -10.04
N PRO A 32 19.86 29.67 -9.90
CA PRO A 32 20.61 28.53 -9.35
C PRO A 32 21.76 28.06 -10.26
N LEU A 33 21.80 28.48 -11.52
CA LEU A 33 22.88 28.12 -12.45
C LEU A 33 24.00 29.17 -12.52
N ASP A 34 23.90 30.26 -11.77
CA ASP A 34 25.00 31.23 -11.69
C ASP A 34 26.22 30.58 -11.01
N PRO A 35 27.42 30.55 -11.64
CA PRO A 35 28.65 30.09 -11.01
C PRO A 35 28.99 30.79 -9.69
N GLN A 36 28.53 32.03 -9.51
CA GLN A 36 28.70 32.81 -8.28
C GLN A 36 27.59 32.58 -7.26
N ASN A 37 26.61 31.73 -7.56
CA ASN A 37 25.57 31.39 -6.60
C ASN A 37 26.16 30.72 -5.36
N LEU A 38 25.99 31.34 -4.20
CA LEU A 38 26.56 30.82 -2.95
C LEU A 38 26.01 29.44 -2.53
N ARG A 39 24.79 29.09 -3.00
CA ARG A 39 24.08 27.87 -2.58
C ARG A 39 24.29 26.69 -3.52
N THR A 40 24.56 26.95 -4.79
CA THR A 40 24.65 25.93 -5.83
C THR A 40 25.97 25.96 -6.58
N ALA A 41 26.68 27.09 -6.57
CA ALA A 41 27.84 27.39 -7.42
C ALA A 41 27.60 27.10 -8.91
N GLY A 42 26.34 27.20 -9.34
CA GLY A 42 25.90 26.88 -10.70
C GLY A 42 25.49 25.43 -10.91
N SER A 43 25.62 24.55 -9.92
CA SER A 43 25.13 23.16 -10.01
C SER A 43 23.62 23.11 -10.24
N PRO A 44 23.14 22.18 -11.11
CA PRO A 44 21.71 21.92 -11.25
C PRO A 44 21.01 21.69 -9.89
N PRO A 45 19.88 22.37 -9.62
CA PRO A 45 19.20 22.26 -8.34
C PRO A 45 18.40 20.96 -8.23
N GLY A 46 18.05 20.57 -6.99
CA GLY A 46 17.14 19.45 -6.75
C GLY A 46 17.76 18.05 -6.92
N LEU A 47 19.09 17.93 -6.80
CA LEU A 47 19.78 16.64 -6.82
C LEU A 47 19.16 15.68 -5.78
N THR A 48 18.68 14.55 -6.29
CA THR A 48 18.04 13.45 -5.55
C THR A 48 18.66 12.13 -6.00
N LEU A 49 18.86 11.22 -5.05
CA LEU A 49 19.44 9.90 -5.30
C LEU A 49 18.45 8.84 -4.84
N THR A 50 18.10 7.91 -5.73
CA THR A 50 17.28 6.75 -5.39
C THR A 50 18.15 5.50 -5.53
N PRO A 51 18.49 4.80 -4.43
CA PRO A 51 19.25 3.56 -4.51
C PRO A 51 18.41 2.45 -5.13
N GLY A 52 19.09 1.48 -5.75
CA GLY A 52 18.51 0.24 -6.21
C GLY A 52 19.56 -0.87 -6.20
N ASP A 53 19.20 -2.04 -6.70
CA ASP A 53 20.13 -3.16 -6.81
C ASP A 53 21.27 -2.85 -7.80
N ARG A 54 22.49 -2.70 -7.28
CA ARG A 54 23.72 -2.38 -8.01
C ARG A 54 23.56 -1.17 -8.93
N GLN A 55 22.76 -0.19 -8.50
CA GLN A 55 22.52 1.03 -9.25
C GLN A 55 22.12 2.20 -8.36
N VAL A 56 22.36 3.42 -8.84
CA VAL A 56 21.76 4.64 -8.27
C VAL A 56 21.09 5.41 -9.39
N THR A 57 19.81 5.73 -9.20
CA THR A 57 19.14 6.70 -10.06
C THR A 57 19.44 8.10 -9.53
N VAL A 58 20.19 8.87 -10.32
CA VAL A 58 20.55 10.25 -10.05
C VAL A 58 19.58 11.14 -10.82
N SER A 59 18.82 11.98 -10.12
CA SER A 59 17.90 12.92 -10.75
C SER A 59 18.08 14.33 -10.20
N TRP A 60 17.72 15.32 -11.00
CA TRP A 60 17.71 16.72 -10.61
C TRP A 60 16.45 17.41 -11.13
N ARG A 61 16.23 18.64 -10.67
CA ARG A 61 15.07 19.42 -11.08
C ARG A 61 15.15 19.70 -12.57
N GLU A 62 14.07 19.43 -13.29
CA GLU A 62 13.91 19.82 -14.68
C GLU A 62 13.97 21.35 -14.79
N LEU A 63 14.81 21.83 -15.72
CA LEU A 63 14.99 23.25 -15.97
C LEU A 63 13.99 23.73 -17.03
N ASN A 64 13.63 25.01 -16.97
CA ASN A 64 12.74 25.57 -17.99
C ASN A 64 13.40 25.53 -19.39
N SER A 65 12.60 25.43 -20.44
CA SER A 65 13.12 25.26 -21.81
C SER A 65 14.03 26.40 -22.27
N ARG A 66 13.80 27.64 -21.80
CA ARG A 66 14.63 28.81 -22.14
C ARG A 66 16.03 28.74 -21.55
N ILE A 67 16.18 28.13 -20.37
CA ILE A 67 17.47 27.90 -19.72
C ILE A 67 18.21 26.74 -20.39
N VAL A 68 17.47 25.68 -20.77
CA VAL A 68 18.04 24.49 -21.43
C VAL A 68 18.71 24.81 -22.77
N GLU A 69 18.28 25.87 -23.48
CA GLU A 69 18.93 26.31 -24.72
C GLU A 69 20.41 26.70 -24.54
N GLY A 70 20.80 27.16 -23.35
CA GLY A 70 22.19 27.50 -23.01
C GLY A 70 23.01 26.34 -22.45
N ILE A 71 22.44 25.12 -22.38
CA ILE A 71 23.09 23.94 -21.80
C ILE A 71 23.30 22.90 -22.90
N LYS A 72 24.54 22.46 -23.05
CA LYS A 72 24.92 21.34 -23.92
C LYS A 72 24.61 19.99 -23.29
N GLY A 73 24.86 19.85 -21.99
CA GLY A 73 24.62 18.61 -21.25
C GLY A 73 25.07 18.68 -19.79
N TYR A 74 25.07 17.53 -19.12
CA TYR A 74 25.45 17.39 -17.71
C TYR A 74 26.52 16.34 -17.51
N ARG A 75 27.30 16.47 -16.43
CA ARG A 75 28.21 15.42 -15.95
C ARG A 75 27.92 15.09 -14.50
N ILE A 76 28.13 13.83 -14.15
CA ILE A 76 27.96 13.32 -12.80
C ILE A 76 29.33 12.92 -12.29
N TYR A 77 29.60 13.34 -11.06
CA TYR A 77 30.81 12.98 -10.33
C TYR A 77 30.43 12.13 -9.14
N ARG A 78 31.28 11.16 -8.83
CA ARG A 78 31.07 10.22 -7.74
C ARG A 78 32.37 10.00 -6.99
N ARG A 79 32.27 9.84 -5.67
CA ARG A 79 33.32 9.24 -4.84
C ARG A 79 32.74 8.22 -3.87
N PHE A 80 33.59 7.35 -3.36
CA PHE A 80 33.22 6.32 -2.39
C PHE A 80 33.78 6.68 -1.01
N THR A 81 32.96 6.61 0.04
CA THR A 81 33.34 7.13 1.38
C THR A 81 34.30 6.23 2.15
N GLU A 82 34.80 5.14 1.56
CA GLU A 82 35.84 4.32 2.20
C GLU A 82 37.11 5.14 2.43
N ASP A 83 37.45 6.00 1.47
CA ASP A 83 38.48 7.02 1.61
C ASP A 83 37.80 8.39 1.70
N PRO A 84 37.74 9.02 2.89
CA PRO A 84 37.11 10.32 3.07
C PRO A 84 37.85 11.46 2.34
N ASP A 85 39.13 11.25 2.02
CA ASP A 85 39.99 12.22 1.34
C ASP A 85 40.02 11.99 -0.18
N ALA A 86 39.33 10.96 -0.70
CA ALA A 86 39.23 10.72 -2.13
C ALA A 86 38.50 11.87 -2.85
N ASP A 87 39.08 12.24 -4.00
CA ASP A 87 38.50 13.21 -4.91
C ASP A 87 37.25 12.66 -5.61
N PHE A 88 36.43 13.58 -6.11
CA PHE A 88 35.28 13.26 -6.94
C PHE A 88 35.73 12.99 -8.37
N GLU A 89 35.43 11.80 -8.88
CA GLU A 89 35.78 11.41 -10.25
C GLU A 89 34.54 11.44 -11.16
N PRO A 90 34.65 11.85 -12.43
CA PRO A 90 33.54 11.77 -13.37
C PRO A 90 33.18 10.31 -13.64
N ILE A 91 31.91 9.96 -13.53
CA ILE A 91 31.48 8.60 -13.87
C ILE A 91 31.41 8.43 -15.39
N PRO A 92 31.80 7.26 -15.94
CA PRO A 92 31.54 6.94 -17.33
C PRO A 92 30.04 6.93 -17.63
N LEU A 93 29.64 7.66 -18.67
CA LEU A 93 28.25 7.80 -19.08
C LEU A 93 27.96 6.91 -20.30
N PHE A 94 26.78 6.31 -20.33
CA PHE A 94 26.33 5.46 -21.43
C PHE A 94 24.90 5.78 -21.85
N ASP A 95 24.63 5.66 -23.15
CA ASP A 95 23.25 5.71 -23.67
C ASP A 95 22.51 4.38 -23.38
N LYS A 96 21.22 4.34 -23.72
CA LYS A 96 20.39 3.13 -23.58
C LYS A 96 20.87 1.92 -24.39
N ASN A 97 21.74 2.13 -25.38
CA ASN A 97 22.34 1.09 -26.22
C ASN A 97 23.76 0.74 -25.76
N ASN A 98 24.20 1.25 -24.60
CA ASN A 98 25.52 1.04 -24.01
C ASN A 98 26.68 1.68 -24.80
N ASN A 99 26.40 2.72 -25.60
CA ASN A 99 27.45 3.55 -26.22
C ASN A 99 27.91 4.63 -25.23
N SER A 100 29.22 4.89 -25.19
CA SER A 100 29.78 5.94 -24.33
C SER A 100 29.25 7.33 -24.72
N LEU A 101 28.98 8.15 -23.71
CA LEU A 101 28.56 9.54 -23.83
C LEU A 101 29.57 10.47 -23.15
N ASP A 102 29.84 11.62 -23.77
CA ASP A 102 30.67 12.67 -23.17
C ASP A 102 29.93 13.45 -22.06
N SER A 103 28.61 13.53 -22.18
CA SER A 103 27.71 14.23 -21.26
C SER A 103 26.27 13.74 -21.42
N ILE A 104 25.47 13.84 -20.36
CA ILE A 104 24.03 13.56 -20.40
C ILE A 104 23.35 14.70 -21.19
N PRO A 105 22.46 14.40 -22.17
CA PRO A 105 21.80 15.44 -22.95
C PRO A 105 21.00 16.44 -22.11
N ALA A 106 21.00 17.72 -22.51
CA ALA A 106 20.32 18.79 -21.78
C ALA A 106 18.80 18.59 -21.61
N SER A 107 18.19 17.78 -22.48
CA SER A 107 16.77 17.39 -22.44
C SER A 107 16.44 16.31 -21.40
N GLN A 108 17.43 15.83 -20.66
CA GLN A 108 17.26 14.82 -19.62
C GLN A 108 17.57 15.42 -18.26
N ASN A 109 16.88 14.95 -17.23
CA ASN A 109 17.08 15.34 -15.84
C ASN A 109 17.29 14.14 -14.90
N ILE A 110 17.64 12.99 -15.49
CA ILE A 110 17.77 11.70 -14.81
C ILE A 110 18.82 10.84 -15.51
N TYR A 111 19.61 10.11 -14.73
CA TYR A 111 20.58 9.13 -15.19
C TYR A 111 20.67 7.96 -14.21
N ILE A 112 20.92 6.75 -14.70
CA ILE A 112 21.07 5.55 -13.85
C ILE A 112 22.54 5.14 -13.88
N ASP A 113 23.24 5.37 -12.77
CA ASP A 113 24.60 4.90 -12.57
C ASP A 113 24.61 3.43 -12.18
N LYS A 114 25.30 2.61 -12.97
CA LYS A 114 25.54 1.17 -12.74
C LYS A 114 27.02 0.82 -12.73
N HIS A 115 27.88 1.80 -12.95
CA HIS A 115 29.29 1.56 -13.26
C HIS A 115 30.07 1.27 -11.98
N GLU A 116 30.54 0.02 -11.82
CA GLU A 116 31.39 -0.41 -10.69
C GLU A 116 30.82 -0.13 -9.31
N ILE A 117 29.49 -0.06 -9.19
CA ILE A 117 28.81 0.18 -7.93
C ILE A 117 28.48 -1.16 -7.24
N LYS A 118 28.56 -1.18 -5.92
CA LYS A 118 28.30 -2.37 -5.09
C LYS A 118 27.26 -2.05 -4.03
N ASN A 119 26.51 -3.09 -3.64
CA ASN A 119 25.51 -3.02 -2.59
C ASN A 119 26.16 -3.18 -1.21
N ASP A 120 25.52 -2.62 -0.18
CA ASP A 120 25.71 -2.93 1.24
C ASP A 120 27.17 -2.95 1.70
N GLN A 121 27.96 -2.00 1.18
CA GLN A 121 29.37 -1.93 1.52
C GLN A 121 29.55 -1.45 2.97
N ILE A 122 30.28 -2.23 3.76
CA ILE A 122 30.63 -1.90 5.14
C ILE A 122 32.14 -1.71 5.24
N SER A 123 32.56 -0.70 6.01
CA SER A 123 33.97 -0.48 6.32
C SER A 123 34.54 -1.67 7.09
N ILE A 124 35.59 -2.29 6.55
CA ILE A 124 36.29 -3.39 7.25
C ILE A 124 37.05 -2.89 8.51
N ILE A 125 37.25 -1.58 8.63
CA ILE A 125 38.00 -0.95 9.72
C ILE A 125 37.04 -0.54 10.84
N THR A 126 36.00 0.22 10.51
CA THR A 126 35.10 0.80 11.52
C THR A 126 33.81 0.00 11.71
N GLY A 127 33.43 -0.83 10.74
CA GLY A 127 32.14 -1.52 10.71
C GLY A 127 30.96 -0.63 10.30
N ASP A 128 31.23 0.63 9.91
CA ASP A 128 30.17 1.56 9.50
C ASP A 128 29.73 1.33 8.05
N GLN A 129 28.47 1.68 7.78
CA GLN A 129 27.92 1.72 6.41
C GLN A 129 28.69 2.73 5.56
N LEU A 130 29.18 2.28 4.41
CA LEU A 130 29.80 3.12 3.39
C LEU A 130 28.75 3.60 2.38
N TYR A 131 29.03 4.75 1.76
CA TYR A 131 28.14 5.42 0.84
C TYR A 131 28.90 5.83 -0.43
N TYR A 132 28.13 6.09 -1.48
CA TYR A 132 28.58 6.84 -2.64
C TYR A 132 28.06 8.27 -2.53
N GLU A 133 28.95 9.24 -2.71
CA GLU A 133 28.60 10.65 -2.77
C GLU A 133 28.58 11.10 -4.22
N TYR A 134 27.58 11.89 -4.58
CA TYR A 134 27.35 12.38 -5.94
C TYR A 134 27.29 13.90 -5.99
N ARG A 135 27.82 14.43 -7.09
CA ARG A 135 27.74 15.82 -7.52
C ARG A 135 27.35 15.87 -9.00
N ILE A 136 26.79 17.00 -9.42
CA ILE A 136 26.41 17.23 -10.81
C ILE A 136 26.89 18.60 -11.26
N SER A 137 27.39 18.68 -12.48
CA SER A 137 27.69 19.92 -13.21
C SER A 137 26.86 19.98 -14.48
N TYR A 138 26.75 21.16 -15.07
CA TYR A 138 26.29 21.33 -16.44
C TYR A 138 27.41 21.89 -17.31
N ILE A 139 27.32 21.64 -18.62
CA ILE A 139 28.20 22.17 -19.64
C ILE A 139 27.38 23.18 -20.44
N ASP A 140 27.85 24.42 -20.54
CA ASP A 140 27.17 25.45 -21.33
C ASP A 140 27.34 25.24 -22.85
N ASP A 141 26.68 26.06 -23.65
CA ASP A 141 26.76 26.04 -25.12
C ASP A 141 28.17 26.32 -25.67
N ARG A 142 29.02 26.99 -24.89
CA ARG A 142 30.44 27.24 -25.18
C ARG A 142 31.35 26.10 -24.76
N GLY A 143 30.83 25.09 -24.07
CA GLY A 143 31.59 23.93 -23.58
C GLY A 143 32.26 24.15 -22.22
N ILE A 144 31.91 25.21 -21.49
CA ILE A 144 32.42 25.49 -20.14
C ILE A 144 31.60 24.68 -19.13
N GLU A 145 32.28 23.95 -18.26
CA GLU A 145 31.65 23.14 -17.21
C GLU A 145 31.51 23.93 -15.90
N ILE A 146 30.33 23.87 -15.30
CA ILE A 146 29.95 24.66 -14.13
C ILE A 146 29.20 23.75 -13.13
N PRO A 147 29.64 23.66 -11.87
CA PRO A 147 30.89 24.22 -11.30
C PRO A 147 32.14 23.64 -11.97
N ASP A 148 33.28 24.33 -11.86
CA ASP A 148 34.56 23.82 -12.38
C ASP A 148 35.01 22.62 -11.53
N PRO A 149 35.15 21.40 -12.12
CA PRO A 149 35.58 20.22 -11.38
C PRO A 149 37.05 20.28 -10.94
N THR A 150 37.89 21.09 -11.59
CA THR A 150 39.33 21.21 -11.31
C THR A 150 39.64 22.25 -10.23
N ASP A 151 38.70 23.15 -9.97
CA ASP A 151 38.72 24.12 -8.88
C ASP A 151 37.34 24.12 -8.18
N PRO A 152 37.00 23.04 -7.47
CA PRO A 152 35.68 22.86 -6.91
C PRO A 152 35.39 23.92 -5.83
N PRO A 153 34.18 24.52 -5.82
CA PRO A 153 33.83 25.55 -4.86
C PRO A 153 33.87 25.00 -3.43
N SER A 154 34.47 25.77 -2.52
CA SER A 154 34.74 25.36 -1.16
C SER A 154 34.01 26.22 -0.13
N GLN A 155 33.71 25.62 1.02
CA GLN A 155 33.23 26.32 2.21
C GLN A 155 34.27 27.29 2.80
N SER A 156 35.52 27.21 2.35
CA SER A 156 36.59 28.15 2.71
C SER A 156 36.67 29.37 1.78
N ASP A 157 35.89 29.41 0.69
CA ASP A 157 35.82 30.59 -0.20
C ASP A 157 35.27 31.80 0.58
N ASP A 158 35.60 33.02 0.13
CA ASP A 158 35.03 34.26 0.66
C ASP A 158 34.33 35.04 -0.47
N PRO A 159 32.98 35.04 -0.54
CA PRO A 159 32.04 34.31 0.33
C PRO A 159 32.03 32.79 0.08
N PRO A 160 31.61 31.97 1.06
CA PRO A 160 31.62 30.51 0.93
C PRO A 160 30.63 30.03 -0.11
N ARG A 161 31.07 29.09 -0.96
CA ARG A 161 30.25 28.47 -2.00
C ARG A 161 30.19 26.96 -1.80
N VAL A 162 29.11 26.35 -2.29
CA VAL A 162 28.85 24.93 -2.05
C VAL A 162 28.50 24.21 -3.35
N TRP A 163 29.28 23.18 -3.68
CA TRP A 163 28.83 22.17 -4.63
C TRP A 163 27.91 21.17 -3.92
N ILE A 164 26.62 21.24 -4.25
CA ILE A 164 25.62 20.37 -3.64
C ILE A 164 26.02 18.90 -3.79
N THR A 165 26.25 18.26 -2.65
CA THR A 165 26.59 16.84 -2.56
C THR A 165 25.40 16.09 -1.96
N ARG A 166 25.11 14.91 -2.49
CA ARG A 166 24.16 13.94 -1.93
C ARG A 166 24.85 12.61 -1.77
N LYS A 167 24.39 11.79 -0.82
CA LYS A 167 24.93 10.46 -0.61
C LYS A 167 23.82 9.42 -0.53
N THR A 168 24.12 8.23 -1.05
CA THR A 168 23.25 7.05 -0.94
C THR A 168 24.12 5.80 -0.97
N THR A 169 23.55 4.66 -0.64
CA THR A 169 24.16 3.34 -0.88
C THR A 169 23.17 2.48 -1.63
N PRO A 170 23.55 1.88 -2.76
CA PRO A 170 22.84 0.72 -3.30
C PRO A 170 22.74 -0.38 -2.27
N SER A 171 21.71 -1.21 -2.41
CA SER A 171 21.42 -2.29 -1.48
C SER A 171 20.89 -3.49 -2.22
N ASP A 172 21.24 -4.68 -1.73
CA ASP A 172 20.66 -5.94 -2.18
C ASP A 172 19.18 -5.91 -1.77
N PRO A 173 18.24 -6.09 -2.71
CA PRO A 173 16.83 -6.05 -2.37
C PRO A 173 16.51 -7.15 -1.36
N PRO A 174 15.57 -6.92 -0.43
CA PRO A 174 15.11 -7.98 0.46
C PRO A 174 14.65 -9.22 -0.35
N PRO A 175 14.70 -10.43 0.21
CA PRO A 175 14.18 -11.62 -0.47
C PRO A 175 12.72 -11.40 -0.87
N VAL A 176 12.29 -11.95 -2.00
CA VAL A 176 10.88 -11.87 -2.40
C VAL A 176 10.04 -12.69 -1.41
N PRO A 177 8.94 -12.13 -0.84
CA PRO A 177 8.08 -12.89 0.05
C PRO A 177 7.44 -14.08 -0.65
N ASP A 178 7.58 -15.28 -0.09
CA ASP A 178 6.85 -16.46 -0.55
C ASP A 178 5.43 -16.42 0.02
N ILE A 179 4.46 -16.11 -0.83
CA ILE A 179 3.08 -15.84 -0.43
C ILE A 179 2.18 -17.03 -0.73
N ILE A 180 1.38 -17.40 0.27
CA ILE A 180 0.38 -18.47 0.21
C ILE A 180 -0.98 -17.95 0.68
N LEU A 181 -2.04 -18.66 0.30
CA LEU A 181 -3.38 -18.41 0.82
C LEU A 181 -3.60 -19.23 2.10
N GLY A 182 -4.24 -18.59 3.08
CA GLY A 182 -4.75 -19.24 4.27
C GLY A 182 -5.97 -20.11 3.97
N LYS A 183 -6.61 -20.58 5.04
CA LYS A 183 -7.85 -21.35 4.93
C LYS A 183 -8.95 -20.49 4.29
N GLU A 184 -9.77 -21.12 3.45
CA GLU A 184 -10.98 -20.50 2.89
C GLU A 184 -11.97 -20.17 4.02
N GLU A 185 -12.37 -18.90 4.06
CA GLU A 185 -13.32 -18.33 4.99
C GLU A 185 -14.25 -17.41 4.19
N ASN A 186 -15.52 -17.36 4.58
CA ASN A 186 -16.51 -16.60 3.84
C ASN A 186 -16.13 -15.11 3.72
N LEU A 187 -16.17 -14.57 2.50
CA LEU A 187 -15.74 -13.22 2.09
C LEU A 187 -14.40 -12.74 2.65
N THR A 188 -13.55 -13.69 3.05
CA THR A 188 -12.29 -13.41 3.73
C THR A 188 -11.16 -14.05 2.95
N VAL A 189 -10.19 -13.23 2.55
CA VAL A 189 -8.92 -13.75 2.04
C VAL A 189 -7.82 -13.49 3.04
N THR A 190 -7.17 -14.55 3.48
CA THR A 190 -5.95 -14.46 4.28
C THR A 190 -4.74 -14.76 3.40
N ILE A 191 -3.82 -13.81 3.26
CA ILE A 191 -2.54 -13.98 2.56
C ILE A 191 -1.46 -14.12 3.63
N ILE A 192 -0.57 -15.09 3.51
CA ILE A 192 0.43 -15.43 4.54
C ILE A 192 1.80 -15.57 3.86
N TRP A 193 2.86 -15.12 4.54
CA TRP A 193 4.27 -15.33 4.17
C TRP A 193 5.05 -15.81 5.40
N PRO A 194 4.81 -17.06 5.86
CA PRO A 194 5.17 -17.49 7.20
C PRO A 194 6.68 -17.63 7.41
N ASP A 195 7.42 -18.02 6.37
CA ASP A 195 8.84 -18.35 6.44
C ASP A 195 9.74 -17.20 5.96
N TYR A 196 9.24 -15.97 5.98
CA TYR A 196 10.02 -14.81 5.57
C TYR A 196 11.15 -14.51 6.55
N ASN A 197 12.38 -14.76 6.10
CA ASN A 197 13.61 -14.46 6.83
C ASN A 197 14.06 -13.02 6.52
N SER A 198 13.79 -12.10 7.45
CA SER A 198 14.14 -10.69 7.31
C SER A 198 15.67 -10.47 7.36
N PRO A 199 16.28 -9.88 6.31
CA PRO A 199 17.66 -9.39 6.38
C PRO A 199 17.85 -8.32 7.48
N LEU A 200 19.10 -8.04 7.86
CA LEU A 200 19.43 -7.06 8.92
C LEU A 200 18.98 -5.63 8.58
N ASP A 201 18.97 -5.29 7.31
CA ASP A 201 18.55 -4.03 6.73
C ASP A 201 17.08 -4.03 6.28
N PHE A 202 16.33 -5.11 6.51
CA PHE A 202 14.88 -5.10 6.33
C PHE A 202 14.25 -3.97 7.15
N LYS A 203 13.26 -3.31 6.55
CA LYS A 203 12.54 -2.20 7.17
C LYS A 203 11.07 -2.53 7.41
N GLU A 204 10.32 -2.79 6.35
CA GLU A 204 8.87 -2.95 6.44
C GLU A 204 8.28 -3.70 5.24
N PHE A 205 7.08 -4.24 5.44
CA PHE A 205 6.20 -4.64 4.36
C PHE A 205 5.19 -3.54 4.05
N ARG A 206 4.86 -3.39 2.77
CA ARG A 206 3.72 -2.61 2.32
C ARG A 206 2.86 -3.46 1.42
N ILE A 207 1.56 -3.41 1.63
CA ILE A 207 0.61 -4.18 0.83
C ILE A 207 -0.22 -3.19 0.03
N PHE A 208 -0.34 -3.48 -1.25
CA PHE A 208 -1.20 -2.77 -2.15
C PHE A 208 -2.18 -3.73 -2.77
N TYR A 209 -3.39 -3.27 -3.05
CA TYR A 209 -4.36 -4.05 -3.81
C TYR A 209 -4.91 -3.25 -4.99
N THR A 210 -5.42 -3.97 -5.99
CA THR A 210 -6.21 -3.40 -7.07
C THR A 210 -7.36 -4.32 -7.43
N THR A 211 -8.39 -3.76 -8.03
CA THR A 211 -9.56 -4.49 -8.55
C THR A 211 -9.51 -4.49 -10.08
N PRO A 212 -10.15 -5.45 -10.78
CA PRO A 212 -10.19 -5.47 -12.25
C PRO A 212 -10.68 -4.18 -12.91
N THR A 213 -11.50 -3.41 -12.18
CA THR A 213 -12.06 -2.12 -12.61
C THR A 213 -11.12 -0.94 -12.41
N ARG A 214 -10.00 -1.10 -11.70
CA ARG A 214 -9.04 -0.05 -11.38
C ARG A 214 -7.74 -0.25 -12.16
N ASN A 215 -7.15 0.86 -12.57
CA ASN A 215 -5.83 0.90 -13.21
C ASN A 215 -4.71 1.28 -12.23
N VAL A 216 -5.01 1.39 -10.94
CA VAL A 216 -4.08 1.84 -9.89
C VAL A 216 -4.14 0.90 -8.70
N PHE A 217 -2.99 0.78 -8.02
CA PHE A 217 -2.86 0.06 -6.76
C PHE A 217 -3.11 1.01 -5.59
N ILE A 218 -3.86 0.55 -4.59
CA ILE A 218 -4.21 1.28 -3.37
C ILE A 218 -3.43 0.65 -2.22
N GLU A 219 -2.70 1.48 -1.46
CA GLU A 219 -1.98 1.06 -0.27
C GLU A 219 -2.94 0.69 0.85
N ILE A 220 -2.63 -0.39 1.56
CA ILE A 220 -3.31 -0.81 2.77
C ILE A 220 -2.52 -0.22 3.94
N PRO A 221 -3.08 0.75 4.68
CA PRO A 221 -2.36 1.42 5.75
C PRO A 221 -2.19 0.52 6.99
N ASP A 222 -1.31 0.95 7.91
CA ASP A 222 -1.20 0.42 9.27
C ASP A 222 -0.86 -1.06 9.39
N LEU A 223 0.12 -1.54 8.62
CA LEU A 223 0.69 -2.87 8.80
C LEU A 223 1.74 -2.85 9.91
N ASP A 224 1.68 -3.83 10.82
CA ASP A 224 2.77 -4.07 11.77
C ASP A 224 4.01 -4.56 10.97
N PRO A 225 5.22 -3.99 11.17
CA PRO A 225 6.43 -4.43 10.48
C PRO A 225 6.74 -5.93 10.63
N ASP A 226 6.32 -6.55 11.72
CA ASP A 226 6.52 -7.98 12.00
C ASP A 226 5.37 -8.85 11.46
N THR A 227 4.38 -8.25 10.79
CA THR A 227 3.28 -8.97 10.16
C THR A 227 3.79 -10.02 9.18
N ARG A 228 3.27 -11.23 9.31
CA ARG A 228 3.48 -12.36 8.38
C ARG A 228 2.22 -12.80 7.65
N PHE A 229 1.12 -12.05 7.83
CA PHE A 229 -0.13 -12.33 7.15
C PHE A 229 -1.00 -11.08 7.04
N TYR A 230 -1.82 -11.01 6.01
CA TYR A 230 -2.85 -9.99 5.86
C TYR A 230 -4.21 -10.64 5.63
N ARG A 231 -5.21 -10.22 6.40
CA ARG A 231 -6.58 -10.74 6.31
C ARG A 231 -7.48 -9.64 5.76
N ASP A 232 -7.90 -9.78 4.51
CA ASP A 232 -8.86 -8.89 3.87
C ASP A 232 -10.30 -9.41 4.08
N ILE A 233 -11.12 -8.59 4.73
CA ILE A 233 -12.54 -8.82 5.00
C ILE A 233 -13.46 -7.86 4.24
N SER A 234 -12.90 -7.13 3.27
CA SER A 234 -13.60 -6.06 2.53
C SER A 234 -14.15 -6.53 1.19
N PHE A 235 -14.23 -7.85 0.97
CA PHE A 235 -14.99 -8.38 -0.17
C PHE A 235 -16.47 -8.21 0.11
N ALA A 236 -17.21 -7.78 -0.91
CA ALA A 236 -18.65 -7.61 -0.79
C ALA A 236 -19.42 -8.81 -1.33
N ARG A 237 -18.77 -9.62 -2.17
CA ARG A 237 -19.39 -10.73 -2.88
C ARG A 237 -18.41 -11.85 -3.19
N ASP A 238 -18.91 -13.07 -3.24
CA ASP A 238 -18.18 -14.23 -3.69
C ASP A 238 -17.67 -14.07 -5.12
N GLY A 239 -16.48 -14.63 -5.36
CA GLY A 239 -15.81 -14.53 -6.65
C GLY A 239 -15.30 -13.14 -7.02
N GLU A 240 -15.51 -12.11 -6.18
CA GLU A 240 -14.91 -10.79 -6.39
C GLU A 240 -13.38 -10.93 -6.45
N GLU A 241 -12.78 -10.38 -7.50
CA GLU A 241 -11.35 -10.51 -7.75
C GLU A 241 -10.58 -9.31 -7.20
N LYS A 242 -9.47 -9.58 -6.51
CA LYS A 242 -8.46 -8.58 -6.17
C LYS A 242 -7.07 -9.10 -6.52
N THR A 243 -6.18 -8.19 -6.88
CA THR A 243 -4.75 -8.48 -7.05
C THR A 243 -3.98 -7.73 -5.99
N TYR A 244 -3.17 -8.44 -5.21
CA TYR A 244 -2.33 -7.87 -4.16
C TYR A 244 -0.88 -7.85 -4.60
N ARG A 245 -0.17 -6.80 -4.20
CA ARG A 245 1.28 -6.69 -4.21
C ARG A 245 1.75 -6.57 -2.77
N ILE A 246 2.58 -7.50 -2.34
CA ILE A 246 3.26 -7.45 -1.06
C ILE A 246 4.68 -7.04 -1.38
N ILE A 247 5.05 -5.84 -0.93
CA ILE A 247 6.34 -5.23 -1.19
C ILE A 247 7.16 -5.26 0.09
N ALA A 248 8.34 -5.85 0.05
CA ALA A 248 9.32 -5.77 1.12
C ALA A 248 10.30 -4.64 0.82
N TYR A 249 10.50 -3.73 1.77
CA TYR A 249 11.48 -2.65 1.67
C TYR A 249 12.63 -2.88 2.65
N ASP A 250 13.85 -2.54 2.22
CA ASP A 250 14.98 -2.34 3.12
C ASP A 250 15.00 -0.91 3.71
N LYS A 251 16.00 -0.64 4.56
CA LYS A 251 16.24 0.66 5.20
C LYS A 251 16.70 1.74 4.22
N PHE A 252 17.16 1.36 3.04
CA PHE A 252 17.62 2.25 1.97
C PHE A 252 16.52 2.57 0.94
N GLY A 253 15.40 1.83 0.98
CA GLY A 253 14.24 1.98 0.12
C GLY A 253 14.25 1.09 -1.13
N VAL A 254 15.14 0.09 -1.24
CA VAL A 254 15.09 -0.89 -2.33
C VAL A 254 13.99 -1.92 -2.02
N GLU A 255 13.26 -2.30 -3.06
CA GLU A 255 12.06 -3.12 -2.94
C GLU A 255 12.17 -4.49 -3.61
N SER A 256 11.48 -5.48 -3.04
CA SER A 256 11.13 -6.73 -3.69
C SER A 256 9.63 -6.95 -3.65
N ILE A 257 9.07 -7.53 -4.72
CA ILE A 257 7.62 -7.56 -4.93
C ILE A 257 7.14 -9.00 -5.14
N ALA A 258 6.18 -9.43 -4.32
CA ALA A 258 5.37 -10.61 -4.58
C ALA A 258 3.96 -10.18 -5.03
N THR A 259 3.40 -10.86 -6.02
CA THR A 259 2.05 -10.55 -6.56
C THR A 259 1.17 -11.79 -6.53
N ILE A 260 -0.06 -11.65 -6.03
CA ILE A 260 -1.07 -12.72 -6.06
C ILE A 260 -2.41 -12.17 -6.51
N LYS A 261 -3.06 -12.90 -7.41
CA LYS A 261 -4.44 -12.66 -7.81
C LYS A 261 -5.34 -13.65 -7.08
N VAL A 262 -6.35 -13.15 -6.40
CA VAL A 262 -7.27 -13.96 -5.57
C VAL A 262 -8.71 -13.67 -5.95
N LYS A 263 -9.58 -14.60 -5.55
CA LYS A 263 -11.03 -14.45 -5.54
C LYS A 263 -11.52 -14.57 -4.11
N ALA A 264 -12.54 -13.81 -3.74
CA ALA A 264 -13.30 -14.10 -2.53
C ALA A 264 -13.76 -15.57 -2.57
N PRO A 265 -13.44 -16.38 -1.54
CA PRO A 265 -13.90 -17.76 -1.45
C PRO A 265 -15.43 -17.80 -1.46
N ASP A 266 -15.97 -18.81 -2.16
CA ASP A 266 -17.40 -19.14 -2.23
C ASP A 266 -17.68 -20.19 -1.15
N VAL A 267 -18.10 -19.73 0.03
CA VAL A 267 -18.28 -20.57 1.20
C VAL A 267 -19.69 -20.39 1.74
N SER A 268 -20.49 -21.46 1.60
CA SER A 268 -21.87 -21.48 2.06
C SER A 268 -22.03 -21.02 3.50
N PRO A 269 -23.15 -20.33 3.82
CA PRO A 269 -23.36 -19.84 5.17
C PRO A 269 -23.40 -20.96 6.20
N ALA A 270 -23.16 -20.61 7.46
CA ALA A 270 -23.37 -21.57 8.54
C ALA A 270 -24.86 -21.99 8.62
N PRO A 271 -25.17 -23.24 9.02
CA PRO A 271 -26.56 -23.63 9.28
C PRO A 271 -27.16 -22.83 10.46
N PRO A 272 -28.46 -22.45 10.40
CA PRO A 272 -29.14 -21.78 11.51
C PRO A 272 -29.08 -22.60 12.80
N ARG A 273 -28.90 -21.93 13.94
CA ARG A 273 -28.77 -22.60 15.25
C ARG A 273 -30.04 -22.47 16.08
N ASP A 274 -30.20 -23.35 17.06
CA ASP A 274 -31.30 -23.34 18.04
C ASP A 274 -32.70 -23.30 17.39
N VAL A 275 -32.86 -23.99 16.26
CA VAL A 275 -34.12 -23.99 15.52
C VAL A 275 -35.19 -24.73 16.33
N LYS A 276 -36.34 -24.08 16.54
CA LYS A 276 -37.47 -24.60 17.31
C LYS A 276 -38.77 -24.39 16.56
N ALA A 277 -39.74 -25.27 16.79
CA ALA A 277 -41.10 -25.12 16.32
C ALA A 277 -42.07 -25.07 17.51
N LYS A 278 -43.13 -24.27 17.37
CA LYS A 278 -44.31 -24.31 18.23
C LYS A 278 -45.56 -24.41 17.37
N TYR A 279 -46.34 -25.45 17.57
CA TYR A 279 -47.62 -25.62 16.89
C TYR A 279 -48.74 -24.96 17.67
N GLN A 280 -49.62 -24.30 16.93
CA GLN A 280 -50.82 -23.66 17.45
C GLN A 280 -52.01 -24.21 16.69
N MET A 281 -52.73 -25.17 17.28
CA MET A 281 -53.96 -25.68 16.69
C MET A 281 -55.00 -24.56 16.61
N ARG A 282 -55.57 -24.36 15.42
CA ARG A 282 -56.60 -23.34 15.22
C ARG A 282 -58.00 -23.80 15.67
N SER A 283 -58.23 -25.10 15.74
CA SER A 283 -59.47 -25.70 16.25
C SER A 283 -59.23 -27.15 16.66
N MET A 284 -59.92 -27.62 17.69
CA MET A 284 -59.95 -29.06 18.04
C MET A 284 -60.70 -29.92 17.01
N PHE A 285 -61.45 -29.28 16.10
CA PHE A 285 -62.28 -29.96 15.09
C PHE A 285 -61.73 -29.80 13.66
N SER A 286 -60.60 -29.11 13.48
CA SER A 286 -59.95 -29.00 12.18
C SER A 286 -58.52 -29.50 12.25
N ASN A 287 -58.06 -30.14 11.18
CA ASN A 287 -56.66 -30.56 11.03
C ASN A 287 -55.76 -29.40 10.62
N ARG A 288 -56.09 -28.17 11.05
CA ARG A 288 -55.35 -26.95 10.70
C ARG A 288 -54.57 -26.43 11.89
N TYR A 289 -53.34 -26.06 11.65
CA TYR A 289 -52.47 -25.48 12.66
C TYR A 289 -51.63 -24.35 12.07
N ASP A 290 -51.22 -23.43 12.93
CA ASP A 290 -50.12 -22.54 12.63
C ASP A 290 -48.84 -23.12 13.22
N VAL A 291 -47.71 -22.85 12.58
CA VAL A 291 -46.40 -23.16 13.13
C VAL A 291 -45.59 -21.89 13.25
N ALA A 292 -45.17 -21.58 14.48
CA ALA A 292 -44.15 -20.57 14.73
C ALA A 292 -42.79 -21.26 14.76
N LEU A 293 -41.89 -20.90 13.85
CA LEU A 293 -40.50 -21.31 13.85
C LEU A 293 -39.64 -20.19 14.43
N THR A 294 -38.66 -20.52 15.26
CA THR A 294 -37.67 -19.57 15.81
C THR A 294 -36.27 -20.16 15.73
N TRP A 295 -35.26 -19.29 15.60
CA TRP A 295 -33.85 -19.68 15.52
C TRP A 295 -32.92 -18.56 16.01
N THR A 296 -31.65 -18.89 16.22
CA THR A 296 -30.57 -17.92 16.48
C THR A 296 -30.02 -17.42 15.16
N ARG A 297 -30.01 -16.09 14.96
CA ARG A 297 -29.54 -15.43 13.72
C ARG A 297 -28.04 -15.65 13.49
N ASN A 298 -27.68 -16.00 12.26
CA ASN A 298 -26.31 -16.00 11.75
C ASN A 298 -25.70 -14.59 11.82
N GLN A 299 -24.36 -14.51 11.89
CA GLN A 299 -23.63 -13.24 12.02
C GLN A 299 -22.71 -12.97 10.82
N GLU A 300 -22.92 -13.71 9.74
CA GLU A 300 -22.14 -13.60 8.50
C GLU A 300 -22.47 -12.28 7.80
N PRO A 301 -21.47 -11.51 7.34
CA PRO A 301 -21.69 -10.16 6.79
C PRO A 301 -22.60 -10.09 5.55
N ASP A 302 -22.64 -11.15 4.78
CA ASP A 302 -23.34 -11.35 3.50
C ASP A 302 -24.63 -12.16 3.61
N LEU A 303 -25.01 -12.55 4.83
CA LEU A 303 -26.26 -13.25 5.07
C LEU A 303 -27.44 -12.46 4.49
N ALA A 304 -28.14 -13.04 3.51
CA ALA A 304 -29.30 -12.45 2.88
C ALA A 304 -30.61 -12.87 3.54
N GLY A 305 -30.65 -14.06 4.14
CA GLY A 305 -31.83 -14.53 4.84
C GLY A 305 -31.89 -16.02 5.08
N TYR A 306 -33.13 -16.49 5.22
CA TYR A 306 -33.44 -17.90 5.49
C TYR A 306 -34.54 -18.43 4.58
N TRP A 307 -34.41 -19.70 4.22
CA TRP A 307 -35.46 -20.45 3.56
C TRP A 307 -36.04 -21.50 4.51
N VAL A 308 -37.37 -21.51 4.59
CA VAL A 308 -38.13 -22.56 5.24
C VAL A 308 -38.58 -23.54 4.17
N TYR A 309 -38.30 -24.81 4.41
CA TYR A 309 -38.78 -25.93 3.61
C TYR A 309 -39.71 -26.80 4.44
N SER A 310 -40.57 -27.56 3.78
CA SER A 310 -41.30 -28.64 4.43
C SER A 310 -41.48 -29.86 3.55
N THR A 311 -41.65 -31.00 4.20
CA THR A 311 -41.97 -32.29 3.59
C THR A 311 -42.93 -33.08 4.49
N LYS A 312 -43.40 -34.24 4.00
CA LYS A 312 -44.14 -35.18 4.83
C LYS A 312 -43.23 -35.71 5.94
N GLN A 313 -43.73 -35.74 7.17
CA GLN A 313 -42.98 -36.41 8.24
C GLN A 313 -42.72 -37.88 7.85
N GLY A 314 -41.48 -38.33 7.99
CA GLY A 314 -41.08 -39.69 7.62
C GLY A 314 -40.62 -39.86 6.17
N GLY A 315 -40.66 -38.84 5.30
CA GLY A 315 -39.95 -38.90 4.02
C GLY A 315 -40.43 -37.94 2.92
N GLY A 316 -39.64 -37.88 1.84
CA GLY A 316 -39.86 -37.05 0.65
C GLY A 316 -38.95 -35.82 0.61
N ASP A 317 -38.71 -35.30 -0.59
CA ASP A 317 -37.85 -34.14 -0.80
C ASP A 317 -38.49 -32.86 -0.23
N PRO A 318 -37.79 -32.12 0.65
CA PRO A 318 -38.30 -30.85 1.16
C PRO A 318 -38.53 -29.82 0.06
N THR A 319 -39.71 -29.20 0.09
CA THR A 319 -40.11 -28.15 -0.87
C THR A 319 -40.11 -26.77 -0.20
N PRO A 320 -39.74 -25.69 -0.92
CA PRO A 320 -39.73 -24.35 -0.35
C PRO A 320 -41.13 -23.89 0.09
N ARG A 321 -41.20 -23.24 1.25
CA ARG A 321 -42.44 -22.72 1.84
C ARG A 321 -42.40 -21.21 2.03
N ARG A 322 -41.31 -20.70 2.58
CA ARG A 322 -41.19 -19.28 2.91
C ARG A 322 -39.74 -18.84 2.82
N LYS A 323 -39.52 -17.68 2.20
CA LYS A 323 -38.26 -16.93 2.29
C LYS A 323 -38.46 -15.80 3.27
N VAL A 324 -37.48 -15.56 4.13
CA VAL A 324 -37.42 -14.39 5.01
C VAL A 324 -36.04 -13.74 4.92
N ASP A 325 -36.01 -12.43 5.08
CA ASP A 325 -34.80 -11.63 5.07
C ASP A 325 -33.94 -11.90 6.32
N ASP A 326 -32.67 -11.56 6.26
CA ASP A 326 -31.66 -11.73 7.30
C ASP A 326 -32.07 -11.20 8.68
N LYS A 327 -32.82 -10.10 8.76
CA LYS A 327 -33.29 -9.48 10.02
C LYS A 327 -34.26 -10.35 10.82
N PHE A 328 -34.83 -11.38 10.21
CA PHE A 328 -35.78 -12.26 10.88
C PHE A 328 -35.05 -13.39 11.63
N ASN A 329 -35.56 -13.70 12.82
CA ASN A 329 -35.18 -14.86 13.62
C ASN A 329 -36.41 -15.72 13.98
N SER A 330 -37.54 -15.42 13.36
CA SER A 330 -38.80 -16.14 13.54
C SER A 330 -39.70 -15.98 12.34
N VAL A 331 -40.58 -16.95 12.13
CA VAL A 331 -41.61 -16.92 11.09
C VAL A 331 -42.82 -17.74 11.51
N ILE A 332 -44.01 -17.26 11.14
CA ILE A 332 -45.26 -18.00 11.33
C ILE A 332 -45.73 -18.50 9.97
N LEU A 333 -45.93 -19.81 9.83
CA LEU A 333 -46.64 -20.38 8.70
C LEU A 333 -48.09 -20.60 9.13
N GLU A 334 -48.99 -19.89 8.45
CA GLU A 334 -50.40 -19.87 8.79
C GLU A 334 -51.19 -20.91 8.00
N GLY A 335 -52.14 -21.56 8.68
CA GLY A 335 -53.11 -22.43 8.04
C GLY A 335 -52.51 -23.67 7.37
N GLU A 336 -51.49 -24.26 8.00
CA GLU A 336 -50.93 -25.54 7.58
C GLU A 336 -51.90 -26.68 7.92
N ASP A 337 -51.90 -27.73 7.10
CA ASP A 337 -52.74 -28.91 7.29
C ASP A 337 -51.87 -30.13 7.65
N PHE A 338 -52.45 -31.12 8.33
CA PHE A 338 -51.82 -32.45 8.39
C PHE A 338 -51.83 -33.12 7.00
N ILE A 339 -50.78 -33.87 6.69
CA ILE A 339 -50.66 -34.64 5.45
C ILE A 339 -51.25 -36.02 5.71
N LEU A 340 -52.15 -36.47 4.83
CA LEU A 340 -52.56 -37.87 4.81
C LEU A 340 -51.42 -38.72 4.25
N ASP A 341 -50.85 -39.58 5.09
CA ASP A 341 -49.92 -40.60 4.64
C ASP A 341 -50.71 -41.68 3.92
N LEU A 342 -50.46 -41.85 2.61
CA LEU A 342 -51.18 -42.84 1.80
C LEU A 342 -50.81 -44.28 2.18
N GLU A 343 -49.64 -44.49 2.79
CA GLU A 343 -49.17 -45.82 3.20
C GLU A 343 -49.78 -46.24 4.54
N THR A 344 -49.74 -45.37 5.55
CA THR A 344 -50.26 -45.69 6.89
C THR A 344 -51.72 -45.32 7.08
N GLN A 345 -52.29 -44.50 6.17
CA GLN A 345 -53.62 -43.87 6.29
C GLN A 345 -53.75 -42.92 7.50
N ASP A 346 -52.63 -42.52 8.11
CA ASP A 346 -52.59 -41.58 9.24
C ASP A 346 -52.40 -40.13 8.79
N LEU A 347 -52.84 -39.20 9.62
CA LEU A 347 -52.56 -37.78 9.46
C LEU A 347 -51.26 -37.44 10.18
N VAL A 348 -50.23 -37.10 9.40
CA VAL A 348 -48.91 -36.73 9.92
C VAL A 348 -48.65 -35.24 9.76
N PRO A 349 -48.02 -34.56 10.73
CA PRO A 349 -47.61 -33.18 10.55
C PRO A 349 -46.54 -33.06 9.45
N ARG A 350 -46.29 -31.83 9.02
CA ARG A 350 -45.13 -31.50 8.19
C ARG A 350 -43.85 -31.52 9.00
N GLN A 351 -42.80 -32.11 8.44
CA GLN A 351 -41.44 -31.90 8.92
C GLN A 351 -40.89 -30.64 8.25
N TYR A 352 -40.41 -29.69 9.06
CA TYR A 352 -39.84 -28.43 8.57
C TYR A 352 -38.32 -28.51 8.55
N PHE A 353 -37.72 -27.76 7.63
CA PHE A 353 -36.28 -27.54 7.57
C PHE A 353 -35.99 -26.06 7.38
N LEU A 354 -34.85 -25.61 7.89
CA LEU A 354 -34.38 -24.24 7.75
C LEU A 354 -32.98 -24.23 7.16
N THR A 355 -32.73 -23.38 6.17
CA THR A 355 -31.40 -23.03 5.67
C THR A 355 -31.16 -21.53 5.81
N ALA A 356 -29.89 -21.15 5.91
CA ALA A 356 -29.43 -19.79 5.72
C ALA A 356 -28.91 -19.66 4.28
N PHE A 357 -28.99 -18.47 3.70
CA PHE A 357 -28.43 -18.19 2.38
C PHE A 357 -27.87 -16.76 2.34
N ASP A 358 -26.80 -16.54 1.59
CA ASP A 358 -26.19 -15.22 1.37
C ASP A 358 -26.73 -14.54 0.11
N ASP A 359 -26.35 -13.29 -0.12
CA ASP A 359 -26.83 -12.49 -1.25
C ASP A 359 -26.07 -12.76 -2.55
N THR A 360 -25.13 -13.71 -2.52
CA THR A 360 -24.32 -14.12 -3.64
C THR A 360 -24.70 -15.51 -4.16
N PRO A 361 -24.71 -15.68 -5.48
CA PRO A 361 -24.80 -17.02 -6.02
C PRO A 361 -23.44 -17.69 -5.90
N ASN A 362 -23.43 -18.98 -5.56
CA ASN A 362 -22.23 -19.79 -5.62
C ASN A 362 -21.65 -19.82 -7.05
N SER A 363 -20.48 -20.43 -7.18
CA SER A 363 -19.72 -20.62 -8.42
C SER A 363 -20.51 -21.21 -9.59
N ASN A 364 -21.66 -21.85 -9.34
CA ASN A 364 -22.56 -22.40 -10.35
C ASN A 364 -23.77 -21.49 -10.69
N GLY A 365 -23.82 -20.27 -10.14
CA GLY A 365 -24.90 -19.32 -10.35
C GLY A 365 -26.19 -19.61 -9.57
N LYS A 366 -26.14 -20.53 -8.59
CA LYS A 366 -27.30 -20.87 -7.73
C LYS A 366 -27.20 -20.15 -6.41
N ILE A 367 -28.33 -19.96 -5.72
CA ILE A 367 -28.36 -19.47 -4.33
C ILE A 367 -27.43 -20.35 -3.51
N ASP A 368 -26.49 -19.74 -2.81
CA ASP A 368 -25.63 -20.45 -1.89
C ASP A 368 -26.37 -20.65 -0.56
N GLU A 369 -26.70 -21.91 -0.24
CA GLU A 369 -27.50 -22.26 0.92
C GLU A 369 -26.72 -23.19 1.84
N SER A 370 -26.86 -22.95 3.14
CA SER A 370 -26.34 -23.86 4.16
C SER A 370 -27.06 -25.20 4.16
N GLU A 371 -26.50 -26.17 4.89
CA GLU A 371 -27.15 -27.46 5.10
C GLU A 371 -28.55 -27.30 5.72
N LYS A 372 -29.51 -28.13 5.29
CA LYS A 372 -30.88 -28.13 5.79
C LYS A 372 -30.93 -28.61 7.24
N VAL A 373 -31.24 -27.69 8.15
CA VAL A 373 -31.44 -28.01 9.57
C VAL A 373 -32.87 -28.48 9.77
N ALA A 374 -33.04 -29.75 10.16
CA ALA A 374 -34.36 -30.27 10.51
C ALA A 374 -34.89 -29.58 11.77
N VAL A 375 -36.08 -29.01 11.71
CA VAL A 375 -36.71 -28.40 12.88
C VAL A 375 -37.27 -29.51 13.77
N PRO A 376 -36.90 -29.58 15.05
CA PRO A 376 -37.50 -30.53 15.97
C PRO A 376 -39.02 -30.33 16.03
N LEU A 377 -39.75 -31.43 15.96
CA LEU A 377 -41.20 -31.39 16.19
C LEU A 377 -41.44 -30.98 17.65
N PRO A 378 -42.48 -30.17 17.93
CA PRO A 378 -42.85 -29.88 19.31
C PRO A 378 -43.08 -31.20 20.05
N GLY A 379 -42.47 -31.34 21.23
CA GLY A 379 -42.76 -32.47 22.10
C GLY A 379 -44.25 -32.51 22.39
N THR A 380 -44.84 -33.69 22.44
CA THR A 380 -46.21 -33.90 22.90
C THR A 380 -46.29 -33.54 24.39
N GLY A 381 -46.35 -32.24 24.74
CA GLY A 381 -46.38 -31.79 26.13
C GLY A 381 -45.98 -30.34 26.45
N GLU A 382 -45.58 -29.49 25.50
CA GLU A 382 -45.25 -28.07 25.74
C GLU A 382 -46.21 -27.06 25.09
#